data_AF-A0A963IHZ3-F1
#
_entry.id   AF-A0A963IHZ3-F1
#
_cell.length_a   1.000
_cell.length_b   1.000
_cell.length_c   1.000
_cell.angle_alpha   90.00
_cell.angle_beta   90.00
_cell.angle_gamma   90.00
#
_symmetry.space_group_name_H-M   'P 1'
#
loop_
_entity.id
_entity.type
_entity.pdbx_description
1 polymer ?
#
loop_
_entity_poly.entity_id
_entity_poly.type
_entity_poly.pdbx_seq_one_letter_code
_entity_poly.pdbx_strand_id
1 'polypeptide(L)'
;HPGVSDFESLGRSITDVLRSVDAVLTKPGYGTFAEAACNGTPLLYLRREDWPEQDFLIDWLQTHGRCREVSDADLLSGRLQAALAALWNQAAAQIPQPSGAEEAAAVLLARLAGTATR
;
A
#
# COMPACT_ATOMS: atom_id res chain seq x y z
N HIS A 1 -5.86 19.05 -12.66
CA HIS A 1 -6.69 18.58 -13.80
C HIS A 1 -8.13 18.47 -13.29
N PRO A 2 -9.20 18.75 -14.05
CA PRO A 2 -10.58 18.71 -13.54
C PRO A 2 -11.01 17.35 -12.97
N GLY A 3 -10.33 16.26 -13.34
CA GLY A 3 -10.51 14.91 -12.74
C GLY A 3 -9.46 14.51 -11.69
N VAL A 4 -8.68 15.45 -11.17
CA VAL A 4 -7.66 15.20 -10.14
C VAL A 4 -7.80 16.27 -9.06
N SER A 5 -8.02 15.83 -7.82
CA SER A 5 -8.12 16.69 -6.65
C SER A 5 -7.20 16.16 -5.55
N ASP A 6 -6.63 17.08 -4.78
CA ASP A 6 -5.91 16.76 -3.56
C ASP A 6 -6.89 16.14 -2.55
N PHE A 7 -6.49 15.05 -1.89
CA PHE A 7 -7.39 14.33 -0.99
C PHE A 7 -7.68 15.14 0.28
N GLU A 8 -6.80 16.06 0.66
CA GLU A 8 -6.94 16.98 1.78
C GLU A 8 -8.22 17.83 1.66
N SER A 9 -8.61 18.16 0.42
CA SER A 9 -9.86 18.90 0.15
C SER A 9 -11.13 18.14 0.54
N LEU A 10 -11.05 16.81 0.70
CA LEU A 10 -12.15 15.96 1.14
C LEU A 10 -12.38 16.06 2.66
N GLY A 11 -11.45 16.68 3.42
CA GLY A 11 -11.53 16.80 4.87
C GLY A 11 -11.48 15.44 5.59
N ARG A 12 -10.87 14.43 4.98
CA ARG A 12 -10.75 13.06 5.49
C ARG A 12 -9.30 12.63 5.59
N SER A 13 -9.01 11.68 6.47
CA SER A 13 -7.70 11.05 6.50
C SER A 13 -7.47 10.24 5.22
N ILE A 14 -6.21 10.04 4.83
CA ILE A 14 -5.88 9.19 3.69
C ILE A 14 -6.41 7.76 3.89
N THR A 15 -6.39 7.25 5.12
CA THR A 15 -6.92 5.94 5.51
C THR A 15 -8.42 5.83 5.22
N ASP A 16 -9.21 6.86 5.57
CA ASP A 16 -10.65 6.88 5.26
C ASP A 16 -10.91 6.90 3.76
N VAL A 17 -10.09 7.66 3.02
CA VAL A 17 -10.19 7.70 1.55
C VAL A 17 -9.87 6.34 0.95
N LEU A 18 -8.77 5.70 1.38
CA LEU A 18 -8.36 4.37 0.92
C LEU A 18 -9.39 3.27 1.23
N ARG A 19 -10.11 3.37 2.35
CA ARG A 19 -11.20 2.44 2.68
C ARG A 19 -12.49 2.69 1.90
N SER A 20 -12.62 3.84 1.25
CA SER A 20 -13.83 4.24 0.53
C SER A 20 -13.83 3.86 -0.96
N VAL A 21 -12.75 3.25 -1.45
CA VAL A 21 -12.57 2.91 -2.88
C VAL A 21 -12.49 1.39 -3.09
N ASP A 22 -12.92 0.94 -4.27
CA ASP A 22 -12.86 -0.48 -4.64
C ASP A 22 -11.45 -0.96 -5.03
N ALA A 23 -10.58 -0.04 -5.42
CA ALA A 23 -9.17 -0.29 -5.73
C ALA A 23 -8.35 1.00 -5.71
N VAL A 24 -7.05 0.85 -5.51
CA VAL A 24 -6.03 1.92 -5.60
C VAL A 24 -5.14 1.63 -6.80
N LEU A 25 -4.80 2.67 -7.56
CA LEU A 25 -3.80 2.60 -8.63
C LEU A 25 -2.63 3.51 -8.28
N THR A 26 -1.43 2.95 -8.15
CA THR A 26 -0.23 3.70 -7.71
C THR A 26 1.06 3.17 -8.33
N LYS A 27 2.18 3.83 -8.08
CA LYS A 27 3.52 3.21 -8.21
C LYS A 27 3.92 2.56 -6.88
N PRO A 28 4.85 1.58 -6.88
CA PRO A 28 5.43 1.03 -5.66
C PRO A 28 5.96 2.12 -4.73
N GLY A 29 5.57 2.03 -3.47
CA GLY A 29 5.97 2.93 -2.39
C GLY A 29 5.42 2.45 -1.07
N TYR A 30 6.26 2.48 -0.02
CA TYR A 30 5.94 1.88 1.28
C TYR A 30 4.62 2.39 1.87
N GLY A 31 4.42 3.72 1.93
CA GLY A 31 3.24 4.33 2.55
C GLY A 31 1.92 3.80 1.99
N THR A 32 1.70 3.94 0.67
CA THR A 32 0.45 3.47 0.04
C THR A 32 0.30 1.95 0.08
N PHE A 33 1.40 1.19 -0.07
CA PHE A 33 1.35 -0.27 -0.01
C PHE A 33 0.96 -0.77 1.40
N ALA A 34 1.61 -0.23 2.44
CA ALA A 34 1.33 -0.57 3.82
C ALA A 34 -0.09 -0.16 4.22
N GLU A 35 -0.50 1.07 3.89
CA GLU A 35 -1.87 1.53 4.16
C GLU A 35 -2.91 0.68 3.45
N ALA A 36 -2.75 0.39 2.15
CA ALA A 36 -3.70 -0.43 1.41
C ALA A 36 -3.80 -1.85 1.98
N ALA A 37 -2.67 -2.49 2.30
CA ALA A 37 -2.65 -3.82 2.89
C ALA A 37 -3.30 -3.86 4.28
N CYS A 38 -2.92 -2.95 5.19
CA CYS A 38 -3.49 -2.87 6.54
C CYS A 38 -4.99 -2.49 6.56
N ASN A 39 -5.51 -1.95 5.46
CA ASN A 39 -6.93 -1.61 5.31
C ASN A 39 -7.70 -2.57 4.38
N GLY A 40 -7.03 -3.57 3.80
CA GLY A 40 -7.64 -4.56 2.90
C GLY A 40 -8.07 -3.98 1.55
N THR A 41 -7.55 -2.83 1.14
CA THR A 41 -7.89 -2.17 -0.13
C THR A 41 -7.10 -2.80 -1.28
N PRO A 42 -7.75 -3.33 -2.34
CA PRO A 42 -7.06 -3.91 -3.49
C PRO A 42 -6.19 -2.90 -4.25
N LEU A 43 -5.04 -3.33 -4.77
CA LEU A 43 -4.04 -2.44 -5.36
C LEU A 43 -3.58 -2.87 -6.76
N LEU A 44 -3.74 -1.98 -7.73
CA LEU A 44 -3.00 -2.03 -9.00
C LEU A 44 -1.73 -1.19 -8.89
N TYR A 45 -0.60 -1.73 -9.36
CA TYR A 45 0.66 -0.98 -9.38
C TYR A 45 1.32 -0.94 -10.74
N LEU A 46 2.01 0.16 -11.02
CA LEU A 46 2.93 0.30 -12.14
C LEU A 46 4.37 0.35 -11.61
N ARG A 47 5.24 -0.57 -12.04
CA ARG A 47 6.64 -0.63 -11.58
C ARG A 47 7.42 0.65 -11.88
N ARG A 48 8.52 0.85 -11.14
CA ARG A 48 9.48 1.95 -11.33
C ARG A 48 10.83 1.35 -11.70
N GLU A 49 11.42 1.71 -12.82
CA GLU A 49 12.73 1.15 -13.21
C GLU A 49 13.82 1.45 -12.16
N ASP A 50 13.82 2.65 -11.57
CA ASP A 50 14.89 3.12 -10.68
C ASP A 50 14.52 3.12 -9.17
N TRP A 51 13.77 2.11 -8.69
CA TRP A 51 13.42 2.01 -7.26
C TRP A 51 13.87 0.69 -6.64
N PRO A 52 15.00 0.65 -5.90
CA PRO A 52 15.60 -0.60 -5.43
C PRO A 52 14.73 -1.35 -4.42
N GLU A 53 13.89 -0.64 -3.67
CA GLU A 53 13.01 -1.26 -2.67
C GLU A 53 11.77 -1.92 -3.28
N GLN A 54 11.47 -1.69 -4.57
CA GLN A 54 10.17 -2.07 -5.12
C GLN A 54 9.91 -3.57 -5.06
N ASP A 55 10.93 -4.40 -5.29
CA ASP A 55 10.76 -5.85 -5.32
C ASP A 55 10.39 -6.37 -3.93
N PHE A 56 11.07 -5.88 -2.89
CA PHE A 56 10.73 -6.22 -1.50
C PHE A 56 9.32 -5.75 -1.12
N LEU A 57 8.91 -4.56 -1.57
CA LEU A 57 7.57 -4.04 -1.32
C LEU A 57 6.49 -4.85 -2.06
N ILE A 58 6.76 -5.25 -3.31
CA ILE A 58 5.85 -6.05 -4.14
C ILE A 58 5.72 -7.45 -3.54
N ASP A 59 6.83 -8.10 -3.20
CA ASP A 59 6.83 -9.45 -2.60
C ASP A 59 6.06 -9.47 -1.27
N TRP A 60 6.28 -8.45 -0.44
CA TRP A 60 5.51 -8.28 0.79
C TRP A 60 4.03 -8.10 0.49
N LEU A 61 3.66 -7.22 -0.44
CA LEU A 61 2.27 -6.92 -0.76
C LEU A 61 1.53 -8.13 -1.37
N GLN A 62 2.20 -8.93 -2.20
CA GLN A 62 1.65 -10.16 -2.77
C GLN A 62 1.28 -11.19 -1.70
N THR A 63 1.93 -11.13 -0.55
CA THR A 63 1.66 -12.01 0.60
C THR A 63 0.56 -11.46 1.52
N HIS A 64 0.44 -10.13 1.61
CA HIS A 64 -0.35 -9.45 2.64
C HIS A 64 -1.56 -8.67 2.11
N GLY A 65 -1.78 -8.65 0.79
CA GLY A 65 -2.86 -7.91 0.17
C GLY A 65 -3.26 -8.48 -1.18
N ARG A 66 -4.32 -7.92 -1.75
CA ARG A 66 -4.67 -8.15 -3.15
C ARG A 66 -3.93 -7.14 -4.00
N CYS A 67 -3.02 -7.60 -4.84
CA CYS A 67 -2.32 -6.70 -5.75
C CYS A 67 -2.07 -7.29 -7.12
N ARG A 68 -1.92 -6.40 -8.11
CA ARG A 68 -1.56 -6.78 -9.47
C ARG A 68 -0.81 -5.67 -10.19
N GLU A 69 0.20 -6.05 -10.95
CA GLU A 69 0.90 -5.13 -11.85
C GLU A 69 0.03 -4.77 -13.07
N VAL A 70 0.08 -3.50 -13.48
CA VAL A 70 -0.44 -3.03 -14.78
C VAL A 70 0.72 -2.60 -15.67
N SER A 71 0.60 -2.86 -16.97
CA SER A 71 1.57 -2.39 -17.96
C SER A 71 1.38 -0.90 -18.23
N ASP A 72 2.45 -0.19 -18.62
CA ASP A 72 2.36 1.18 -19.12
C ASP A 72 1.37 1.30 -20.27
N ALA A 73 1.39 0.34 -21.20
CA ALA A 73 0.52 0.34 -22.37
C ALA A 73 -0.97 0.27 -21.98
N ASP A 74 -1.34 -0.59 -21.02
CA ASP A 74 -2.73 -0.71 -20.57
C ASP A 74 -3.16 0.49 -19.72
N LEU A 75 -2.25 1.02 -18.88
CA LEU A 75 -2.51 2.23 -18.12
C LEU A 75 -2.76 3.43 -19.02
N LEU A 76 -1.88 3.68 -19.99
CA LEU A 76 -1.98 4.82 -20.91
C LEU A 76 -3.17 4.72 -21.88
N SER A 77 -3.62 3.50 -22.19
CA SER A 77 -4.80 3.27 -23.02
C SER A 77 -6.11 3.14 -22.22
N GLY A 78 -6.06 3.26 -20.89
CA GLY A 78 -7.23 3.15 -20.01
C GLY A 78 -7.83 1.74 -19.93
N ARG A 79 -7.10 0.71 -20.37
CA ARG A 79 -7.56 -0.70 -20.38
C ARG A 79 -7.42 -1.36 -19.01
N LEU A 80 -8.07 -0.80 -18.00
CA LEU A 80 -7.98 -1.28 -16.61
C LEU A 80 -9.03 -2.33 -16.24
N GLN A 81 -10.12 -2.45 -17.00
CA GLN A 81 -11.26 -3.31 -16.66
C GLN A 81 -10.85 -4.77 -16.38
N ALA A 82 -10.04 -5.36 -17.27
CA ALA A 82 -9.58 -6.73 -17.11
C ALA A 82 -8.65 -6.89 -15.90
N ALA A 83 -7.78 -5.92 -15.65
CA ALA A 83 -6.86 -5.93 -14.50
C ALA A 83 -7.63 -5.81 -13.17
N LEU A 84 -8.64 -4.92 -13.11
CA LEU A 84 -9.52 -4.75 -11.94
C LEU A 84 -10.36 -6.01 -11.68
N ALA A 85 -10.97 -6.59 -12.72
CA ALA A 85 -11.72 -7.84 -12.58
C ALA A 85 -10.86 -8.99 -12.05
N ALA A 86 -9.63 -9.13 -12.57
CA ALA A 86 -8.68 -10.13 -12.08
C ALA A 86 -8.24 -9.85 -10.63
N LEU A 87 -8.05 -8.58 -10.27
CA LEU A 87 -7.67 -8.16 -8.92
C LEU A 87 -8.77 -8.49 -7.90
N TRP A 88 -10.03 -8.16 -8.20
CA TRP A 88 -11.16 -8.42 -7.30
C TRP A 88 -11.46 -9.92 -7.13
N ASN A 89 -11.12 -10.74 -8.13
CA ASN A 89 -11.26 -12.20 -8.05
C ASN A 89 -10.15 -12.90 -7.25
N GLN A 90 -9.12 -12.18 -6.77
CA GLN A 90 -8.11 -12.77 -5.90
C GLN A 90 -8.70 -13.19 -4.56
N ALA A 91 -8.16 -14.26 -3.97
CA ALA A 91 -8.48 -14.62 -2.60
C ALA A 91 -8.20 -13.43 -1.66
N ALA A 92 -8.99 -13.29 -0.60
CA ALA A 92 -8.69 -12.28 0.42
C ALA A 92 -7.40 -12.70 1.14
N ALA A 93 -6.46 -11.77 1.26
CA ALA A 93 -5.27 -11.95 2.08
C ALA A 93 -5.59 -11.68 3.56
N GLN A 94 -4.77 -12.21 4.47
CA GLN A 94 -4.84 -11.83 5.87
C GLN A 94 -4.34 -10.39 6.03
N ILE A 95 -5.18 -9.53 6.59
CA ILE A 95 -4.88 -8.12 6.81
C ILE A 95 -3.79 -7.98 7.90
N PRO A 96 -2.64 -7.35 7.60
CA PRO A 96 -1.61 -7.06 8.59
C PRO A 96 -2.12 -6.14 9.69
N GLN A 97 -1.58 -6.29 10.90
CA GLN A 97 -1.78 -5.32 11.97
C GLN A 97 -0.71 -4.22 11.87
N PRO A 98 -1.09 -2.92 11.92
CA PRO A 98 -0.14 -1.82 11.84
C PRO A 98 0.57 -1.53 13.18
N SER A 99 1.02 -2.56 13.89
CA SER A 99 1.62 -2.47 15.25
C SER A 99 3.11 -2.11 15.26
N GLY A 100 3.72 -1.88 14.09
CA GLY A 100 5.17 -1.71 13.98
C GLY A 100 5.72 -0.51 14.75
N ALA A 101 4.93 0.55 14.93
CA ALA A 101 5.34 1.72 15.70
C ALA A 101 5.44 1.40 17.21
N GLU A 102 4.43 0.70 17.76
CA GLU A 102 4.43 0.25 19.16
C GLU A 102 5.55 -0.76 19.41
N GLU A 103 5.76 -1.71 18.50
CA GLU A 103 6.84 -2.70 18.57
C GLU A 103 8.22 -2.03 18.56
N ALA A 104 8.44 -1.07 17.66
CA ALA A 104 9.68 -0.31 17.60
C ALA A 104 9.90 0.50 18.89
N ALA A 105 8.87 1.16 19.40
CA ALA A 105 8.95 1.92 20.65
C ALA A 105 9.35 1.01 21.83
N ALA A 106 8.77 -0.20 21.93
CA ALA A 106 9.10 -1.17 22.96
C ALA A 106 10.57 -1.62 22.90
N VAL A 107 11.08 -1.92 21.70
CA VAL A 107 12.49 -2.29 21.49
C VAL A 107 13.44 -1.15 21.86
N LEU A 108 13.12 0.07 21.44
CA LEU A 108 13.92 1.25 21.75
C LEU A 108 13.94 1.54 23.26
N LEU A 109 12.80 1.45 23.93
CA LEU A 109 12.71 1.64 25.39
C LEU A 109 13.57 0.62 26.14
N ALA A 110 13.52 -0.66 25.76
CA ALA A 110 14.34 -1.70 26.37
C ALA A 110 15.85 -1.43 26.20
N ARG A 111 16.26 -0.92 25.03
CA ARG A 111 17.66 -0.56 24.76
C ARG A 111 18.12 0.64 25.60
N LEU A 112 17.29 1.67 25.72
CA LEU A 112 17.59 2.86 26.52
C LEU A 112 17.67 2.55 28.01
N ALA A 113 16.76 1.72 28.52
CA ALA A 113 16.79 1.26 29.92
C ALA A 113 18.02 0.40 30.23
N GLY A 114 18.45 -0.45 29.28
CA GLY A 114 19.66 -1.27 29.42
C GLY A 114 20.97 -0.47 29.35
N THR A 115 20.99 0.70 28.70
CA THR A 115 22.14 1.61 28.68
C THR A 115 22.28 2.48 29.94
N ALA A 116 21.22 2.63 30.74
CA ALA A 116 21.26 3.43 31.98
C ALA A 116 21.96 2.72 33.16
N THR A 117 22.35 1.45 33.00
CA THR A 117 23.02 0.63 34.04
C THR A 117 24.52 0.45 33.78
N ARG A 118 25.16 1.33 33.01
CA ARG A 118 26.63 1.37 32.85
C ARG A 118 27.21 2.70 33.31
#